data_AF-A0A653C3L9-F1
#
_entry.id   AF-A0A653C3L9-F1
#
_cell.length_a   1.000
_cell.length_b   1.000
_cell.length_c   1.000
_cell.angle_alpha   90.00
_cell.angle_beta   90.00
_cell.angle_gamma   90.00
#
_symmetry.space_group_name_H-M   'P 1'
#
loop_
_entity.id
_entity.type
_entity.pdbx_description
1 polymer ?
#
loop_
_entity_poly.entity_id
_entity_poly.type
_entity_poly.pdbx_seq_one_letter_code
_entity_poly.pdbx_strand_id
1 'polypeptide(L)'
;RLQCCGIYDYRDWKNRIPQSCCKLTAIGQRLQCQTLGENNNHFTIFTEGCLEVTKEFVRGQAVVIGTSGIVISIIIVLGMIFSCTLFRLIK
;
A
#
# COMPACT_ATOMS: atom_id res chain seq x y z
N ARG A 1 -0.21 -5.04 3.85
CA ARG A 1 0.46 -3.89 4.53
C ARG A 1 1.91 -3.89 4.10
N LEU A 2 2.49 -2.75 3.75
CA LEU A 2 3.86 -2.66 3.20
C LEU A 2 5.00 -2.87 4.23
N GLN A 3 4.69 -3.21 5.49
CA GLN A 3 5.70 -3.57 6.51
C GLN A 3 6.87 -2.57 6.58
N CYS A 4 6.53 -1.27 6.57
CA CYS A 4 7.48 -0.17 6.52
C CYS A 4 7.19 0.84 7.64
N CYS A 5 8.13 1.75 7.90
CA CYS A 5 7.95 2.81 8.88
C CYS A 5 8.72 4.08 8.52
N GLY A 6 8.02 5.22 8.62
CA GLY A 6 8.59 6.51 8.21
C GLY A 6 8.64 6.65 6.69
N ILE A 7 9.15 7.78 6.23
CA ILE A 7 9.36 8.05 4.81
C ILE A 7 10.62 7.32 4.37
N TYR A 8 11.71 7.60 5.08
CA TYR A 8 13.02 7.00 4.83
C TYR A 8 13.38 5.95 5.87
N ASP A 9 13.02 6.20 7.13
CA ASP A 9 13.34 5.31 8.26
C ASP A 9 12.44 5.62 9.47
N TYR A 10 12.38 4.72 10.45
CA TYR A 10 11.63 4.94 11.70
C TYR A 10 12.08 6.19 12.47
N ARG A 11 13.32 6.66 12.26
CA ARG A 11 13.87 7.89 12.85
C ARG A 11 13.10 9.16 12.50
N ASP A 12 12.33 9.15 11.40
CA ASP A 12 11.47 10.28 11.00
C ASP A 12 10.48 10.69 12.11
N TRP A 13 10.14 9.75 12.98
CA TRP A 13 9.21 9.96 14.10
C TRP A 13 9.83 10.59 15.35
N LYS A 14 11.14 10.86 15.38
CA LYS A 14 11.84 11.59 16.47
C LYS A 14 11.37 11.20 17.89
N ASN A 15 11.28 9.89 18.16
CA ASN A 15 10.85 9.25 19.42
C ASN A 15 9.34 9.04 19.64
N ARG A 16 8.45 9.48 18.74
CA ARG A 16 7.00 9.17 18.79
C ARG A 16 6.62 8.15 17.74
N ILE A 17 7.12 6.92 17.91
CA ILE A 17 6.86 5.84 16.96
C ILE A 17 5.39 5.38 17.08
N PRO A 18 4.61 5.38 15.98
CA PRO A 18 3.24 4.91 16.00
C PRO A 18 3.17 3.38 16.12
N GLN A 19 2.12 2.87 16.75
CA GLN A 19 1.90 1.42 16.92
C GLN A 19 1.78 0.65 15.58
N SER A 20 1.50 1.34 14.47
CA SER A 20 1.49 0.77 13.12
C SER A 20 2.87 0.37 12.59
N CYS A 21 3.93 0.97 13.14
CA CYS A 21 5.33 0.71 12.83
C CYS A 21 5.87 -0.56 13.52
N CYS A 22 5.11 -1.12 14.45
CA CYS A 22 5.49 -2.29 15.22
C CYS A 22 5.24 -3.60 14.48
N LYS A 23 6.23 -4.50 14.53
CA LYS A 23 6.09 -5.88 14.08
C LYS A 23 5.15 -6.63 15.02
N LEU A 24 4.39 -7.56 14.45
CA LEU A 24 3.59 -8.50 15.23
C LEU A 24 4.48 -9.64 15.72
N THR A 25 4.29 -10.08 16.96
CA THR A 25 4.89 -11.32 17.46
C THR A 25 4.21 -12.52 16.80
N ALA A 26 4.87 -13.69 16.79
CA ALA A 26 4.34 -14.96 16.27
C ALA A 26 2.95 -15.37 16.83
N ILE A 27 2.55 -14.82 17.97
CA ILE A 27 1.24 -15.01 18.62
C ILE A 27 0.18 -13.95 18.25
N GLY A 28 0.44 -13.11 17.24
CA GLY A 28 -0.51 -12.11 16.73
C GLY A 28 -0.70 -10.87 17.60
N GLN A 29 0.03 -10.74 18.70
CA GLN A 29 0.02 -9.55 19.55
C GLN A 29 0.99 -8.49 19.01
N ARG A 30 0.59 -7.22 19.03
CA ARG A 30 1.46 -6.09 18.67
C ARG A 30 2.40 -5.80 19.83
N LEU A 31 3.70 -5.93 19.59
CA LEU A 31 4.70 -5.56 20.59
C LEU A 31 4.68 -4.03 20.77
N GLN A 32 4.67 -3.53 22.01
CA GLN A 32 4.77 -2.09 22.25
C GLN A 32 6.19 -1.61 21.87
N CYS A 33 6.32 -0.91 20.74
CA CYS A 33 7.59 -0.33 20.31
C CYS A 33 8.07 0.83 21.19
N GLN A 34 7.21 1.37 22.05
CA GLN A 34 7.50 2.55 22.87
C GLN A 34 8.46 2.26 24.03
N THR A 35 8.55 1.01 24.50
CA THR A 35 9.33 0.66 25.70
C THR A 35 10.81 0.35 25.40
N LEU A 36 11.19 0.22 24.12
CA LEU A 36 12.52 -0.25 23.69
C LEU A 36 13.37 0.85 23.06
N GLY A 37 13.10 2.12 23.40
CA GLY A 37 13.66 3.32 22.76
C GLY A 37 15.18 3.49 22.73
N GLU A 38 16.01 2.51 23.09
CA GLU A 38 17.46 2.73 23.11
C GLU A 38 18.33 1.60 22.57
N ASN A 39 18.02 0.29 22.70
CA ASN A 39 19.10 -0.69 22.55
C ASN A 39 18.92 -1.89 21.58
N ASN A 40 17.73 -2.27 21.07
CA ASN A 40 17.62 -3.42 20.14
C ASN A 40 16.40 -3.37 19.19
N ASN A 41 16.23 -2.27 18.46
CA ASN A 41 15.00 -1.94 17.71
C ASN A 41 14.74 -2.69 16.39
N HIS A 42 15.71 -3.44 15.85
CA HIS A 42 15.52 -4.06 14.53
C HIS A 42 14.52 -5.23 14.54
N PHE A 43 14.39 -5.92 15.67
CA PHE A 43 13.52 -7.10 15.79
C PHE A 43 12.03 -6.74 15.98
N THR A 44 11.74 -5.55 16.51
CA THR A 44 10.39 -5.15 16.96
C THR A 44 9.76 -4.07 16.09
N ILE A 45 10.56 -3.34 15.32
CA ILE A 45 10.14 -2.21 14.48
C ILE A 45 10.48 -2.51 13.00
N PHE A 46 9.67 -1.99 12.08
CA PHE A 46 10.03 -1.94 10.66
C PHE A 46 11.05 -0.82 10.44
N THR A 47 12.22 -1.16 9.90
CA THR A 47 13.31 -0.22 9.58
C THR A 47 13.21 0.31 8.16
N GLU A 48 12.58 -0.45 7.26
CA GLU A 48 12.39 -0.06 5.87
C GLU A 48 11.53 1.20 5.73
N GLY A 49 12.03 2.17 4.99
CA GLY A 49 11.30 3.39 4.64
C GLY A 49 10.13 3.10 3.71
N CYS A 50 8.96 3.68 4.00
CA CYS A 50 7.78 3.44 3.18
C CYS A 50 7.90 3.98 1.76
N LEU A 51 8.75 4.98 1.51
CA LEU A 51 8.96 5.53 0.17
C LEU A 51 9.54 4.46 -0.77
N GLU A 52 10.62 3.81 -0.36
CA GLU A 52 11.31 2.83 -1.21
C GLU A 52 10.46 1.57 -1.39
N VAL A 53 9.86 1.05 -0.32
CA VAL A 53 9.00 -0.13 -0.40
C VAL A 53 7.78 0.12 -1.30
N THR A 54 7.17 1.31 -1.22
CA THR A 54 6.04 1.66 -2.10
C THR A 54 6.48 1.77 -3.54
N LYS A 55 7.64 2.39 -3.79
CA LYS A 55 8.19 2.53 -5.14
C LYS A 55 8.46 1.16 -5.78
N GLU A 56 9.12 0.26 -5.05
CA GLU A 56 9.40 -1.11 -5.52
C GLU A 56 8.10 -1.91 -5.71
N PHE A 57 7.13 -1.76 -4.81
CA PHE A 57 5.81 -2.39 -4.96
C PHE A 57 5.09 -1.91 -6.23
N VAL A 58 5.03 -0.59 -6.46
CA VAL A 58 4.42 -0.01 -7.67
C VAL A 58 5.18 -0.45 -8.91
N ARG A 59 6.51 -0.50 -8.87
CA ARG A 59 7.35 -0.95 -9.98
C ARG A 59 7.10 -2.42 -10.33
N GLY A 60 7.05 -3.29 -9.33
CA GLY A 60 6.80 -4.73 -9.50
C GLY A 60 5.38 -5.03 -10.01
N GLN A 61 4.40 -4.19 -9.66
CA GLN A 61 3.01 -4.35 -10.09
C GLN A 61 2.58 -3.40 -11.22
N ALA A 62 3.51 -2.67 -11.83
CA ALA A 62 3.20 -1.67 -12.85
C ALA A 62 2.40 -2.27 -14.03
N VAL A 63 2.74 -3.50 -14.44
CA VAL A 63 2.04 -4.22 -15.51
C VAL A 63 0.60 -4.55 -15.13
N VAL A 64 0.35 -4.97 -13.89
CA VAL A 64 -1.00 -5.32 -13.42
C VAL A 64 -1.88 -4.06 -13.35
N ILE A 65 -1.34 -2.97 -12.81
CA ILE A 65 -2.05 -1.70 -12.72
C ILE A 65 -2.35 -1.17 -14.14
N GLY A 66 -1.37 -1.19 -15.04
CA GLY A 66 -1.53 -0.72 -16.41
C GLY A 66 -2.57 -1.51 -17.21
N THR A 67 -2.51 -2.84 -17.14
CA THR A 67 -3.46 -3.71 -17.86
C THR A 67 -4.89 -3.57 -17.33
N SER A 68 -5.07 -3.45 -16.01
CA SER A 68 -6.39 -3.24 -15.41
C SER A 68 -7.06 -1.96 -15.94
N GLY A 69 -6.31 -0.87 -16.11
CA GLY A 69 -6.81 0.38 -16.67
C GLY A 69 -7.30 0.24 -18.11
N ILE A 70 -6.59 -0.53 -18.94
CA ILE A 70 -6.97 -0.79 -20.33
C ILE A 70 -8.27 -1.59 -20.38
N VAL A 71 -8.38 -2.65 -19.58
CA VAL A 71 -9.58 -3.49 -19.53
C VAL A 71 -10.80 -2.67 -19.10
N ILE A 72 -10.66 -1.86 -18.05
CA ILE A 72 -11.73 -0.97 -17.58
C ILE A 72 -12.13 0.03 -18.68
N SER A 73 -11.17 0.60 -19.39
CA SER A 73 -11.43 1.53 -20.48
C SER A 73 -12.27 0.90 -21.60
N ILE A 74 -11.97 -0.34 -21.98
CA ILE A 74 -12.74 -1.09 -22.98
C ILE A 74 -14.18 -1.34 -22.50
N ILE A 75 -14.36 -1.74 -21.24
CA ILE A 75 -15.68 -1.98 -20.66
C ILE A 75 -16.53 -0.70 -20.70
N ILE A 76 -15.95 0.45 -20.35
CA ILE A 76 -16.65 1.74 -20.38
C ILE A 76 -17.05 2.11 -21.81
N VAL A 77 -16.14 1.95 -22.79
CA VAL A 77 -16.44 2.23 -24.21
C VAL A 77 -17.57 1.33 -24.72
N LEU A 78 -17.53 0.03 -24.42
CA LEU A 78 -18.61 -0.88 -24.78
C LEU A 78 -19.94 -0.48 -24.11
N GLY A 79 -19.90 -0.10 -22.83
CA GLY A 79 -21.06 0.44 -22.12
C GLY A 79 -21.67 1.64 -22.84
N MET A 80 -20.84 2.61 -23.26
CA MET A 80 -21.30 3.77 -24.03
C MET A 80 -21.94 3.36 -25.36
N ILE A 81 -21.32 2.46 -26.12
CA ILE A 81 -21.84 1.97 -27.41
C ILE A 81 -23.20 1.30 -27.22
N PHE A 82 -23.34 0.42 -26.22
CA PHE A 82 -24.59 -0.26 -25.94
C PHE A 82 -25.68 0.72 -25.53
N SER A 83 -25.38 1.72 -24.68
CA SER A 83 -26.34 2.76 -24.31
C SER A 83 -26.83 3.55 -25.52
N CYS A 84 -25.92 3.97 -26.41
CA CYS A 84 -26.29 4.68 -27.64
C CYS A 84 -27.12 3.82 -28.59
N THR A 85 -26.79 2.53 -28.71
CA THR A 85 -27.51 1.60 -29.60
C THR A 85 -28.92 1.33 -29.09
N LEU A 86 -29.07 1.07 -27.78
CA LEU A 86 -30.37 0.86 -27.15
C LEU A 86 -31.26 2.10 -27.25
N PHE A 87 -30.71 3.31 -27.09
CA PHE A 87 -31.44 4.55 -27.30
C PHE A 87 -31.98 4.69 -28.73
N ARG A 88 -31.18 4.29 -29.73
CA ARG A 88 -31.60 4.29 -31.14
C ARG A 88 -32.61 3.19 -31.49
N LEU A 89 -32.64 2.10 -30.73
CA LEU A 89 -33.58 0.99 -30.96
C LEU A 89 -34.98 1.28 -30.39
N ILE A 90 -35.04 2.03 -29.28
CA ILE A 90 -36.30 2.36 -28.59
C ILE A 90 -37.04 3.53 -29.26
N LYS A 91 -36.32 4.37 -30.02
CA LYS A 91 -36.88 5.50 -30.76
C LYS A 91 -37.20 5.12 -32.20
#